data_AF-A0A091T783-F1
#
_entry.id   AF-A0A091T783-F1
#
_cell.length_a   1.000
_cell.length_b   1.000
_cell.length_c   1.000
_cell.angle_alpha   90.00
_cell.angle_beta   90.00
_cell.angle_gamma   90.00
#
_symmetry.space_group_name_H-M   'P 1'
#
loop_
_entity.id
_entity.type
_entity.pdbx_description
1 polymer ?
#
loop_
_entity_poly.entity_id
_entity_poly.type
_entity_poly.pdbx_seq_one_letter_code
_entity_poly.pdbx_strand_id
1 'polypeptide(L)'
;LQACRDFLDLAETHSRKWQRALQYEREQRIRLEETIEQLAKQHNSLERACRGAPGLSSNSTGIASSAKGSVQSAKGEASDEDEETEYFDAMEDAPAFITVTADPKHHRRSGSNLSGASEGHPEDWNLEDSVNLLPKKRRRTRIPDKPNYSLNLWSIMKNCIGKELSKIPMPVNFNEPLSMLQRLTEDLEYHELLDKAVKCESSTEQMCFVAAFSVSSYSTTVHRTAKPFNPLLGETYELDRLEEFGFRSLCEQVSHHPPAAAHHVYSKRGWTLWQEITIASKFRGKYLSIMPLGAIHLEFHSSGNHYVWRKVTSTVHNIIVGKLWIDQSGEIEIVNHKSKDKCQLKFTPYSYFSRDVPRKVTGVVSDADGKAHYVMSGTWDEKMECSKIVQSSHGSTSMEGKQKTVYQTLSPKVLWKKYPLPENAENMYFFSDLALTLNEPEERVAP
;
A
#
# COMPACT_ATOMS: atom_id res chain seq x y z
N LEU A 1 -18.35 -66.43 4.99
CA LEU A 1 -19.44 -65.88 5.83
C LEU A 1 -18.92 -65.20 7.09
N GLN A 2 -18.01 -65.82 7.86
CA GLN A 2 -17.45 -65.21 9.09
C GLN A 2 -16.64 -63.92 8.83
N ALA A 3 -15.71 -63.93 7.88
CA ALA A 3 -14.90 -62.75 7.54
C ALA A 3 -15.71 -61.53 7.08
N CYS A 4 -16.89 -61.73 6.47
CA CYS A 4 -17.78 -60.63 6.08
C CYS A 4 -18.51 -60.01 7.28
N ARG A 5 -18.83 -60.81 8.31
CA ARG A 5 -19.37 -60.29 9.58
C ARG A 5 -18.30 -59.51 10.34
N ASP A 6 -17.10 -60.06 10.43
CA ASP A 6 -16.00 -59.41 11.13
C ASP A 6 -15.64 -58.06 10.47
N PHE A 7 -15.68 -57.99 9.14
CA PHE A 7 -15.50 -56.73 8.40
C PHE A 7 -16.64 -55.73 8.65
N LEU A 8 -17.90 -56.19 8.66
CA LEU A 8 -19.06 -55.34 8.95
C LEU A 8 -18.99 -54.74 10.36
N ASP A 9 -18.67 -55.56 11.37
CA ASP A 9 -18.52 -55.11 12.75
C ASP A 9 -17.37 -54.11 12.89
N LEU A 10 -16.24 -54.36 12.24
CA LEU A 10 -15.09 -53.44 12.24
C LEU A 10 -15.44 -52.11 11.54
N ALA A 11 -16.09 -52.17 10.38
CA ALA A 11 -16.52 -50.99 9.64
C ALA A 11 -17.55 -50.15 10.42
N GLU A 12 -18.49 -50.81 11.12
CA GLU A 12 -19.49 -50.12 11.93
C GLU A 12 -18.85 -49.46 13.17
N THR A 13 -17.89 -50.14 13.79
CA THR A 13 -17.15 -49.61 14.95
C THR A 13 -16.29 -48.40 14.54
N HIS A 14 -15.60 -48.49 13.40
CA HIS A 14 -14.85 -47.37 12.85
C HIS A 14 -15.77 -46.23 12.44
N SER A 15 -16.91 -46.51 11.78
CA SER A 15 -17.90 -45.48 11.41
C SER A 15 -18.38 -44.69 12.62
N ARG A 16 -18.72 -45.37 13.72
CA ARG A 16 -19.11 -44.71 14.99
C ARG A 16 -17.96 -43.88 15.58
N LYS A 17 -16.72 -44.36 15.51
CA LYS A 17 -15.53 -43.61 15.96
C LYS A 17 -15.31 -42.34 15.13
N TRP A 18 -15.43 -42.45 13.81
CA TRP A 18 -15.33 -41.32 12.88
C TRP A 18 -16.45 -40.31 13.08
N GLN A 19 -17.69 -40.75 13.30
CA GLN A 19 -18.81 -39.87 13.61
C GLN A 19 -18.58 -39.10 14.92
N ARG A 20 -18.08 -39.77 15.97
CA ARG A 20 -17.73 -39.10 17.22
C ARG A 20 -16.59 -38.09 17.06
N ALA A 21 -15.54 -38.44 16.31
CA ALA A 21 -14.44 -37.53 16.03
C ALA A 21 -14.91 -36.30 15.22
N LEU A 22 -15.75 -36.52 14.21
CA LEU A 22 -16.34 -35.44 13.41
C LEU A 22 -17.26 -34.54 14.25
N GLN A 23 -18.06 -35.14 15.14
CA GLN A 23 -18.93 -34.40 16.05
C GLN A 23 -18.11 -33.56 17.04
N TYR A 24 -17.04 -34.14 17.59
CA TYR A 24 -16.10 -33.44 18.46
C TYR A 24 -15.43 -32.27 17.74
N GLU A 25 -14.93 -32.45 16.51
CA GLU A 25 -14.36 -31.37 15.69
C GLU A 25 -15.39 -30.28 15.38
N ARG A 26 -16.65 -30.64 15.11
CA ARG A 26 -17.74 -29.67 14.92
C ARG A 26 -18.03 -28.87 16.19
N GLU A 27 -18.08 -29.53 17.34
CA GLU A 27 -18.31 -28.88 18.64
C GLU A 27 -17.13 -27.98 19.02
N GLN A 28 -15.89 -28.41 18.78
CA GLN A 28 -14.69 -27.57 18.97
C GLN A 28 -14.75 -26.35 18.06
N ARG A 29 -15.09 -26.52 16.78
CA ARG A 29 -15.27 -25.41 15.86
C ARG A 29 -16.34 -24.43 16.34
N ILE A 30 -17.50 -24.91 16.80
CA ILE A 30 -18.59 -24.06 17.32
C ILE A 30 -18.10 -23.29 18.56
N ARG A 31 -17.48 -23.96 19.53
CA ARG A 31 -16.92 -23.29 20.73
C ARG A 31 -15.87 -22.25 20.38
N LEU A 32 -14.99 -22.54 19.42
CA LEU A 32 -13.99 -21.58 18.95
C LEU A 32 -14.64 -20.39 18.25
N GLU A 33 -15.66 -20.62 17.41
CA GLU A 33 -16.45 -19.54 16.79
C GLU A 33 -17.12 -18.65 17.85
N GLU A 34 -17.73 -19.25 18.89
CA GLU A 34 -18.35 -18.51 20.01
C GLU A 34 -17.32 -17.73 20.84
N THR A 35 -16.18 -18.34 21.14
CA THR A 35 -15.09 -17.69 21.91
C THR A 35 -14.53 -16.50 21.15
N ILE A 36 -14.32 -16.65 19.84
CA ILE A 36 -13.89 -15.57 18.95
C ILE A 36 -14.92 -14.46 18.91
N GLU A 37 -16.22 -14.79 18.82
CA GLU A 37 -17.29 -13.80 18.81
C GLU A 37 -17.37 -13.02 20.14
N GLN A 38 -17.18 -13.69 21.28
CA GLN A 38 -17.11 -13.05 22.58
C GLN A 38 -15.90 -12.11 22.68
N LEU A 39 -14.71 -12.54 22.24
CA LEU A 39 -13.52 -11.70 22.20
C LEU A 39 -13.71 -10.48 21.29
N ALA A 40 -14.32 -10.65 20.12
CA ALA A 40 -14.63 -9.54 19.22
C ALA A 40 -15.61 -8.54 19.86
N LYS A 41 -16.64 -9.02 20.57
CA LYS A 41 -17.59 -8.16 21.31
C LYS A 41 -16.90 -7.40 22.45
N GLN A 42 -16.05 -8.07 23.23
CA GLN A 42 -15.28 -7.44 24.31
C GLN A 42 -14.36 -6.36 23.76
N HIS A 43 -13.63 -6.65 22.68
CA HIS A 43 -12.73 -5.67 22.05
C HIS A 43 -13.48 -4.43 21.54
N ASN A 44 -14.63 -4.62 20.87
CA ASN A 44 -15.47 -3.50 20.42
C ASN A 44 -16.02 -2.67 21.60
N SER A 45 -16.32 -3.31 22.73
CA SER A 45 -16.74 -2.62 23.96
C SER A 45 -15.60 -1.78 24.56
N LEU A 46 -14.40 -2.35 24.61
CA LEU A 46 -13.18 -1.66 25.06
C LEU A 46 -12.84 -0.48 24.16
N GLU A 47 -12.89 -0.64 22.83
CA GLU A 47 -12.63 0.46 21.90
C GLU A 47 -13.64 1.61 22.07
N ARG A 48 -14.92 1.29 22.31
CA ARG A 48 -15.96 2.28 22.55
C ARG A 48 -15.76 3.00 23.89
N ALA A 49 -15.33 2.29 24.93
CA ALA A 49 -14.98 2.87 26.23
C ALA A 49 -13.77 3.81 26.13
N CYS A 50 -12.73 3.43 25.37
CA CYS A 50 -11.57 4.28 25.12
C CYS A 50 -11.91 5.55 24.33
N ARG A 51 -12.85 5.47 23.37
CA ARG A 51 -13.32 6.65 22.61
C ARG A 51 -14.28 7.55 23.39
N GLY A 52 -14.94 7.04 24.42
CA GLY A 52 -15.84 7.80 25.30
C GLY A 52 -15.15 8.51 26.46
N ALA A 53 -13.84 8.28 26.65
CA ALA A 53 -13.06 8.98 27.65
C ALA A 53 -12.70 10.40 27.15
N PRO A 54 -12.96 11.47 27.92
CA PRO A 54 -12.51 12.81 27.57
C PRO A 54 -10.98 12.83 27.43
N GLY A 55 -10.49 13.30 26.29
CA GLY A 55 -9.07 13.25 25.94
C GLY A 55 -8.18 14.09 26.85
N LEU A 56 -7.03 13.53 27.22
CA LEU A 56 -5.83 14.30 27.54
C LEU A 56 -5.32 14.90 26.23
N SER A 57 -5.78 16.11 25.91
CA SER A 57 -5.22 16.93 24.84
C SER A 57 -3.88 17.48 25.30
N SER A 58 -2.81 17.07 24.63
CA SER A 58 -1.51 17.74 24.67
C SER A 58 -1.58 19.03 23.87
N ASN A 59 -1.45 20.18 24.53
CA ASN A 59 -0.87 21.38 23.93
C ASN A 59 -0.17 22.23 24.99
N SER A 60 0.96 22.78 24.59
CA SER A 60 1.96 23.48 25.39
C SER A 60 1.68 24.98 25.53
N THR A 61 2.41 25.59 26.48
CA THR A 61 2.71 27.02 26.73
C THR A 61 1.81 27.81 27.68
N GLY A 62 2.44 28.47 28.67
CA GLY A 62 1.88 29.61 29.41
C GLY A 62 2.14 29.60 30.93
N ILE A 63 3.11 30.40 31.37
CA ILE A 63 3.56 30.60 32.76
C ILE A 63 2.60 31.50 33.58
N ALA A 64 2.55 31.23 34.89
CA ALA A 64 2.30 32.10 36.06
C ALA A 64 0.90 32.25 36.73
N SER A 65 0.93 31.86 38.02
CA SER A 65 0.48 32.60 39.22
C SER A 65 -0.84 32.21 39.96
N SER A 66 -0.60 31.60 41.13
CA SER A 66 -1.18 31.80 42.48
C SER A 66 -2.69 31.66 42.78
N ALA A 67 -2.94 30.78 43.77
CA ALA A 67 -3.65 31.01 45.05
C ALA A 67 -4.93 30.17 45.37
N LYS A 68 -4.74 29.27 46.36
CA LYS A 68 -5.57 28.90 47.53
C LYS A 68 -6.85 28.03 47.43
N GLY A 69 -6.84 26.97 48.26
CA GLY A 69 -7.98 26.36 48.99
C GLY A 69 -8.24 24.89 48.62
N SER A 70 -7.89 23.81 49.35
CA SER A 70 -8.16 23.40 50.75
C SER A 70 -8.82 21.99 50.79
N VAL A 71 -8.08 20.96 51.30
CA VAL A 71 -8.53 19.85 52.20
C VAL A 71 -9.37 18.71 51.53
N GLN A 72 -9.07 17.39 51.55
CA GLN A 72 -8.77 16.43 52.64
C GLN A 72 -7.96 15.18 52.20
N SER A 73 -7.39 14.54 53.23
CA SER A 73 -6.54 13.35 53.34
C SER A 73 -7.25 11.99 53.08
N ALA A 74 -6.54 11.04 52.47
CA ALA A 74 -6.59 9.62 52.84
C ALA A 74 -5.27 8.92 52.47
N LYS A 75 -4.64 8.30 53.48
CA LYS A 75 -3.38 7.54 53.47
C LYS A 75 -3.50 6.19 52.74
N GLY A 76 -2.39 5.76 52.14
CA GLY A 76 -2.09 4.36 51.80
C GLY A 76 -0.67 4.24 51.22
N GLU A 77 0.28 3.77 52.02
CA GLU A 77 1.72 3.63 51.75
C GLU A 77 2.08 2.32 51.01
N ALA A 78 3.17 2.35 50.23
CA ALA A 78 4.24 1.36 50.02
C ALA A 78 4.81 1.52 48.59
N SER A 79 5.96 2.20 48.41
CA SER A 79 7.33 1.63 48.37
C SER A 79 7.59 0.81 47.11
N ASP A 80 8.34 1.36 46.15
CA ASP A 80 9.76 1.03 46.00
C ASP A 80 10.43 1.95 44.96
N GLU A 81 11.64 2.33 45.33
CA GLU A 81 12.62 3.10 44.58
C GLU A 81 13.16 2.24 43.44
N ASP A 82 13.33 2.81 42.25
CA ASP A 82 14.34 2.30 41.32
C ASP A 82 14.94 3.46 40.52
N GLU A 83 16.26 3.41 40.49
CA GLU A 83 17.22 4.46 40.23
C GLU A 83 17.40 4.78 38.74
N GLU A 84 17.91 6.00 38.51
CA GLU A 84 18.76 6.40 37.38
C GLU A 84 18.33 6.04 35.94
N THR A 85 17.85 7.05 35.21
CA THR A 85 18.08 7.09 33.77
C THR A 85 18.72 8.43 33.41
N GLU A 86 20.05 8.43 33.41
CA GLU A 86 20.90 9.51 32.91
C GLU A 86 20.49 9.85 31.47
N TYR A 87 20.11 11.10 31.25
CA TYR A 87 19.88 11.69 29.93
C TYR A 87 21.24 11.98 29.30
N PHE A 88 21.65 11.18 28.31
CA PHE A 88 22.78 11.52 27.44
C PHE A 88 22.27 12.38 26.28
N ASP A 89 22.51 13.69 26.36
CA ASP A 89 22.48 14.59 25.21
C ASP A 89 23.78 14.42 24.40
N ALA A 90 23.66 14.12 23.10
CA ALA A 90 24.72 14.39 22.12
C ALA A 90 24.21 14.45 20.67
N MET A 91 24.18 15.70 20.17
CA MET A 91 24.55 16.23 18.85
C MET A 91 24.42 15.43 17.53
N GLU A 92 23.70 16.08 16.61
CA GLU A 92 24.12 16.63 15.30
C GLU A 92 24.64 15.71 14.17
N ASP A 93 23.85 15.75 13.07
CA ASP A 93 24.06 15.33 11.68
C ASP A 93 25.31 14.50 11.30
N ALA A 94 25.09 13.20 11.11
CA ALA A 94 25.95 12.35 10.29
C ALA A 94 25.42 12.25 8.85
N PRO A 95 26.28 12.23 7.82
CA PRO A 95 25.85 12.06 6.43
C PRO A 95 25.10 10.73 6.25
N ALA A 96 23.93 10.79 5.61
CA ALA A 96 23.03 9.66 5.47
C ALA A 96 23.65 8.50 4.67
N PHE A 97 24.04 7.42 5.35
CA PHE A 97 24.42 6.15 4.73
C PHE A 97 23.17 5.26 4.56
N ILE A 98 22.70 5.06 3.32
CA ILE A 98 21.60 4.13 3.04
C ILE A 98 22.20 2.75 2.72
N THR A 99 22.02 1.80 3.63
CA THR A 99 22.38 0.39 3.38
C THR A 99 21.21 -0.34 2.73
N VAL A 100 21.36 -0.80 1.48
CA VAL A 100 20.37 -1.64 0.80
C VAL A 100 20.94 -3.04 0.60
N THR A 101 20.22 -4.05 1.07
CA THR A 101 20.56 -5.47 0.88
C THR A 101 20.13 -5.92 -0.52
N ALA A 102 21.08 -6.03 -1.45
CA ALA A 102 20.88 -6.61 -2.78
C ALA A 102 21.39 -8.06 -2.86
N ASP A 103 20.72 -8.92 -3.64
CA ASP A 103 21.06 -10.35 -3.79
C ASP A 103 22.06 -10.55 -4.97
N PRO A 104 23.15 -11.33 -4.83
CA PRO A 104 24.22 -11.35 -5.81
C PRO A 104 23.91 -12.30 -6.99
N LYS A 105 23.46 -11.75 -8.12
CA LYS A 105 23.58 -12.44 -9.42
C LYS A 105 24.17 -11.51 -10.47
N HIS A 106 25.44 -11.81 -10.79
CA HIS A 106 26.25 -11.34 -11.92
C HIS A 106 26.75 -9.88 -11.90
N HIS A 107 28.01 -9.68 -11.48
CA HIS A 107 28.79 -8.49 -11.87
C HIS A 107 30.13 -8.93 -12.46
N ARG A 108 30.41 -8.51 -13.71
CA ARG A 108 31.76 -8.51 -14.31
C ARG A 108 32.26 -7.07 -14.35
N ARG A 109 33.49 -6.85 -13.89
CA ARG A 109 34.19 -5.57 -13.87
C ARG A 109 34.73 -5.19 -15.25
N SER A 110 34.55 -3.93 -15.63
CA SER A 110 35.50 -3.15 -16.44
C SER A 110 35.46 -1.70 -15.93
N GLY A 111 36.63 -1.11 -15.71
CA GLY A 111 36.77 0.24 -15.15
C GLY A 111 37.55 1.17 -16.07
N SER A 112 37.18 2.45 -16.04
CA SER A 112 38.06 3.61 -16.25
C SER A 112 37.33 4.91 -15.88
N ASN A 113 38.13 5.92 -15.51
CA ASN A 113 37.84 7.11 -14.71
C ASN A 113 37.55 8.38 -15.55
N LEU A 114 37.26 9.47 -14.80
CA LEU A 114 37.38 10.92 -15.10
C LEU A 114 36.11 11.55 -15.71
N SER A 115 35.66 12.78 -15.43
CA SER A 115 35.88 13.85 -14.44
C SER A 115 34.84 14.95 -14.76
N GLY A 116 34.53 15.85 -13.82
CA GLY A 116 34.01 17.20 -14.15
C GLY A 116 32.75 17.60 -13.40
N ALA A 117 32.93 18.28 -12.26
CA ALA A 117 31.88 18.94 -11.50
C ALA A 117 31.62 20.35 -12.06
N SER A 118 30.35 20.78 -12.05
CA SER A 118 29.96 22.18 -12.09
C SER A 118 28.76 22.36 -11.16
N GLU A 119 28.94 23.21 -10.16
CA GLU A 119 27.94 23.60 -9.18
C GLU A 119 26.97 24.61 -9.81
N GLY A 120 25.68 24.31 -9.75
CA GLY A 120 24.59 25.20 -10.16
C GLY A 120 23.62 25.39 -8.99
N HIS A 121 23.45 26.64 -8.61
CA HIS A 121 22.57 27.14 -7.55
C HIS A 121 21.09 26.77 -7.82
N PRO A 122 20.24 26.53 -6.81
CA PRO A 122 18.83 26.21 -7.03
C PRO A 122 18.03 27.48 -7.34
N GLU A 123 17.54 27.60 -8.59
CA GLU A 123 16.49 28.57 -8.91
C GLU A 123 15.11 27.96 -8.71
N ASP A 124 14.28 28.75 -8.04
CA ASP A 124 12.91 28.50 -7.60
C ASP A 124 11.96 28.63 -8.81
N TRP A 125 11.43 27.50 -9.29
CA TRP A 125 10.56 27.47 -10.47
C TRP A 125 9.09 27.62 -10.09
N ASN A 126 8.65 28.86 -9.82
CA ASN A 126 7.25 29.24 -9.94
C ASN A 126 6.99 29.72 -11.37
N LEU A 127 6.54 28.82 -12.24
CA LEU A 127 6.08 29.17 -13.58
C LEU A 127 4.54 29.30 -13.57
N GLU A 128 4.05 30.53 -13.42
CA GLU A 128 2.68 30.88 -13.75
C GLU A 128 2.50 30.94 -15.27
N ASP A 129 2.13 29.79 -15.87
CA ASP A 129 1.73 29.74 -17.26
C ASP A 129 0.32 30.34 -17.43
N SER A 130 0.30 31.57 -17.94
CA SER A 130 -0.91 32.28 -18.37
C SER A 130 -1.40 31.71 -19.71
N VAL A 131 -2.29 30.71 -19.66
CA VAL A 131 -2.95 30.16 -20.86
C VAL A 131 -4.47 30.25 -20.67
N ASN A 132 -5.12 31.02 -21.56
CA ASN A 132 -6.56 31.14 -21.82
C ASN A 132 -7.51 30.42 -20.82
N LEU A 133 -8.12 31.21 -19.93
CA LEU A 133 -9.14 30.81 -18.96
C LEU A 133 -10.45 30.39 -19.66
N LEU A 134 -10.47 29.20 -20.26
CA LEU A 134 -11.69 28.40 -20.22
C LEU A 134 -11.96 28.09 -18.73
N PRO A 135 -13.19 28.25 -18.21
CA PRO A 135 -13.44 27.99 -16.81
C PRO A 135 -13.08 26.54 -16.51
N LYS A 136 -12.07 26.31 -15.65
CA LYS A 136 -11.73 24.97 -15.16
C LYS A 136 -13.01 24.35 -14.62
N LYS A 137 -13.40 23.19 -15.17
CA LYS A 137 -14.60 22.47 -14.74
C LYS A 137 -14.49 22.25 -13.23
N ARG A 138 -15.40 22.85 -12.46
CA ARG A 138 -15.39 22.71 -11.00
C ARG A 138 -15.85 21.30 -10.66
N ARG A 139 -14.94 20.49 -10.14
CA ARG A 139 -15.20 19.12 -9.68
C ARG A 139 -15.73 19.12 -8.25
N ARG A 140 -16.55 18.12 -7.90
CA ARG A 140 -17.01 17.96 -6.51
C ARG A 140 -15.84 17.66 -5.58
N THR A 141 -15.88 18.24 -4.38
CA THR A 141 -14.88 18.05 -3.33
C THR A 141 -15.43 17.29 -2.12
N ARG A 142 -16.70 16.84 -2.19
CA ARG A 142 -17.36 16.06 -1.16
C ARG A 142 -18.35 15.06 -1.77
N ILE A 143 -18.59 13.98 -1.03
CA ILE A 143 -19.68 13.03 -1.24
C ILE A 143 -20.50 12.92 0.06
N PRO A 144 -21.72 12.34 0.02
CA PRO A 144 -22.48 12.10 1.24
C PRO A 144 -21.69 11.27 2.25
N ASP A 145 -21.86 11.59 3.53
CA ASP A 145 -21.20 10.87 4.62
C ASP A 145 -21.59 9.39 4.61
N LYS A 146 -20.58 8.53 4.82
CA LYS A 146 -20.77 7.10 4.95
C LYS A 146 -21.71 6.80 6.12
N PRO A 147 -22.64 5.84 5.99
CA PRO A 147 -23.53 5.54 7.10
C PRO A 147 -22.76 4.99 8.31
N ASN A 148 -23.20 5.33 9.51
CA ASN A 148 -22.51 4.97 10.75
C ASN A 148 -22.94 3.59 11.28
N TYR A 149 -22.47 2.53 10.62
CA TYR A 149 -22.63 1.15 11.10
C TYR A 149 -21.27 0.54 11.50
N SER A 150 -21.24 -0.25 12.58
CA SER A 150 -20.07 -1.06 12.92
C SER A 150 -20.08 -2.34 12.09
N LEU A 151 -19.10 -2.48 11.19
CA LEU A 151 -18.96 -3.65 10.34
C LEU A 151 -18.18 -4.76 11.04
N ASN A 152 -18.80 -5.96 11.19
CA ASN A 152 -18.08 -7.15 11.62
C ASN A 152 -17.75 -8.06 10.43
N LEU A 153 -16.55 -7.88 9.86
CA LEU A 153 -16.10 -8.62 8.67
C LEU A 153 -16.02 -10.13 8.91
N TRP A 154 -15.74 -10.56 10.15
CA TRP A 154 -15.70 -11.97 10.53
C TRP A 154 -17.02 -12.69 10.30
N SER A 155 -18.14 -12.02 10.54
CA SER A 155 -19.48 -12.62 10.41
C SER A 155 -19.75 -13.15 9.00
N ILE A 156 -19.14 -12.52 7.99
CA ILE A 156 -19.17 -12.96 6.59
C ILE A 156 -18.02 -13.92 6.30
N MET A 157 -16.80 -13.57 6.74
CA MET A 157 -15.57 -14.28 6.41
C MET A 157 -15.48 -15.70 6.96
N LYS A 158 -16.17 -16.02 8.06
CA LYS A 158 -16.19 -17.39 8.61
C LYS A 158 -16.71 -18.44 7.62
N ASN A 159 -17.65 -18.05 6.76
CA ASN A 159 -18.20 -18.92 5.71
C ASN A 159 -17.32 -18.98 4.45
N CYS A 160 -16.29 -18.13 4.39
CA CYS A 160 -15.34 -17.99 3.28
C CYS A 160 -14.07 -18.81 3.47
N ILE A 161 -13.90 -19.50 4.60
CA ILE A 161 -12.69 -20.28 4.89
C ILE A 161 -12.47 -21.33 3.79
N GLY A 162 -11.32 -21.24 3.11
CA GLY A 162 -10.96 -22.14 2.01
C GLY A 162 -11.62 -21.85 0.66
N LYS A 163 -12.42 -20.78 0.52
CA LYS A 163 -13.08 -20.38 -0.72
C LYS A 163 -12.45 -19.10 -1.30
N GLU A 164 -12.62 -18.91 -2.61
CA GLU A 164 -12.33 -17.63 -3.28
C GLU A 164 -13.37 -16.58 -2.85
N LEU A 165 -12.94 -15.40 -2.37
CA LEU A 165 -13.87 -14.37 -1.89
C LEU A 165 -14.72 -13.74 -3.00
N SER A 166 -14.23 -13.74 -4.24
CA SER A 166 -14.97 -13.19 -5.39
C SER A 166 -16.33 -13.85 -5.58
N LYS A 167 -16.50 -15.10 -5.12
CA LYS A 167 -17.74 -15.89 -5.19
C LYS A 167 -18.68 -15.68 -3.99
N ILE A 168 -18.34 -14.78 -3.07
CA ILE A 168 -19.08 -14.61 -1.82
C ILE A 168 -19.73 -13.23 -1.81
N PRO A 169 -21.08 -13.16 -1.73
CA PRO A 169 -21.79 -11.89 -1.69
C PRO A 169 -21.44 -11.16 -0.39
N MET A 170 -20.85 -9.98 -0.54
CA MET A 170 -20.58 -9.07 0.57
C MET A 170 -21.81 -8.16 0.74
N PRO A 171 -22.33 -7.95 1.96
CA PRO A 171 -23.33 -6.94 2.21
C PRO A 171 -22.82 -5.57 1.77
N VAL A 172 -23.70 -4.77 1.15
CA VAL A 172 -23.38 -3.46 0.58
C VAL A 172 -22.71 -2.51 1.59
N ASN A 173 -22.98 -2.70 2.88
CA ASN A 173 -22.38 -1.91 3.95
C ASN A 173 -20.84 -2.06 4.00
N PHE A 174 -20.27 -3.16 3.48
CA PHE A 174 -18.82 -3.35 3.37
C PHE A 174 -18.21 -2.72 2.12
N ASN A 175 -19.05 -2.15 1.25
CA ASN A 175 -18.62 -1.50 0.04
C ASN A 175 -18.37 -0.01 0.24
N GLU A 176 -17.48 0.52 -0.59
CA GLU A 176 -17.34 1.93 -0.87
C GLU A 176 -18.07 2.27 -2.18
N PRO A 177 -18.46 3.54 -2.41
CA PRO A 177 -19.24 3.94 -3.59
C PRO A 177 -18.40 4.08 -4.88
N LEU A 178 -17.47 3.14 -5.11
CA LEU A 178 -16.68 3.01 -6.33
C LEU A 178 -16.64 1.55 -6.79
N SER A 179 -16.66 1.34 -8.11
CA SER A 179 -16.41 0.03 -8.72
C SER A 179 -14.91 -0.29 -8.77
N MET A 180 -14.58 -1.55 -9.03
CA MET A 180 -13.18 -1.93 -9.20
C MET A 180 -12.52 -1.19 -10.38
N LEU A 181 -13.26 -0.86 -11.44
CA LEU A 181 -12.72 -0.12 -12.59
C LEU A 181 -12.30 1.31 -12.19
N GLN A 182 -13.12 1.97 -11.36
CA GLN A 182 -12.78 3.26 -10.76
C GLN A 182 -11.58 3.13 -9.83
N ARG A 183 -11.53 2.09 -8.99
CA ARG A 183 -10.37 1.82 -8.11
C ARG A 183 -9.06 1.63 -8.88
N LEU A 184 -9.10 0.98 -10.05
CA LEU A 184 -7.93 0.85 -10.93
C LEU A 184 -7.50 2.18 -11.53
N THR A 185 -8.45 3.07 -11.79
CA THR A 185 -8.17 4.40 -12.34
C THR A 185 -7.44 5.30 -11.33
N GLU A 186 -7.57 5.03 -10.03
CA GLU A 186 -6.81 5.74 -8.98
C GLU A 186 -5.29 5.55 -9.08
N ASP A 187 -4.80 4.58 -9.86
CA ASP A 187 -3.38 4.48 -10.21
C ASP A 187 -2.85 5.77 -10.87
N LEU A 188 -3.74 6.57 -11.47
CA LEU A 188 -3.43 7.84 -12.12
C LEU A 188 -3.41 9.05 -11.18
N GLU A 189 -3.63 8.87 -9.86
CA GLU A 189 -3.61 9.97 -8.89
C GLU A 189 -2.33 10.80 -8.96
N TYR A 190 -1.20 10.14 -9.23
CA TYR A 190 0.11 10.79 -9.33
C TYR A 190 0.68 10.73 -10.77
N HIS A 191 -0.18 10.87 -11.79
CA HIS A 191 0.23 10.84 -13.21
C HIS A 191 1.34 11.86 -13.54
N GLU A 192 1.45 12.96 -12.79
CA GLU A 192 2.50 13.97 -12.96
C GLU A 192 3.93 13.38 -12.86
N LEU A 193 4.10 12.24 -12.17
CA LEU A 193 5.37 11.51 -12.14
C LEU A 193 5.73 11.00 -13.52
N LEU A 194 4.75 10.54 -14.31
CA LEU A 194 4.96 10.11 -15.69
C LEU A 194 5.24 11.30 -16.61
N ASP A 195 4.57 12.44 -16.37
CA ASP A 195 4.82 13.67 -17.11
C ASP A 195 6.24 14.22 -16.90
N LYS A 196 6.77 14.04 -15.68
CA LYS A 196 8.18 14.33 -15.35
C LYS A 196 9.11 13.30 -16.00
N ALA A 197 8.74 12.02 -15.93
CA ALA A 197 9.53 10.92 -16.49
C ALA A 197 9.76 11.05 -18.01
N VAL A 198 8.74 11.48 -18.79
CA VAL A 198 8.88 11.73 -20.25
C VAL A 198 10.03 12.69 -20.57
N LYS A 199 10.25 13.66 -19.69
CA LYS A 199 11.22 14.75 -19.89
C LYS A 199 12.65 14.36 -19.48
N CYS A 200 12.84 13.20 -18.87
CA CYS A 200 14.17 12.71 -18.49
C CYS A 200 14.96 12.29 -19.73
N GLU A 201 16.23 12.70 -19.77
CA GLU A 201 17.16 12.30 -20.84
C GLU A 201 17.77 10.92 -20.57
N SER A 202 18.03 10.60 -19.30
CA SER A 202 18.57 9.30 -18.87
C SER A 202 17.44 8.29 -18.62
N SER A 203 17.57 7.09 -19.18
CA SER A 203 16.62 5.99 -18.95
C SER A 203 16.63 5.49 -17.49
N THR A 204 17.74 5.64 -16.77
CA THR A 204 17.85 5.30 -15.34
C THR A 204 17.21 6.37 -14.45
N GLU A 205 17.28 7.65 -14.83
CA GLU A 205 16.52 8.71 -14.14
C GLU A 205 15.01 8.59 -14.41
N GLN A 206 14.65 8.32 -15.68
CA GLN A 206 13.27 8.01 -16.07
C GLN A 206 12.72 6.83 -15.25
N MET A 207 13.52 5.77 -15.04
CA MET A 207 13.17 4.62 -14.20
C MET A 207 12.86 5.01 -12.75
N CYS A 208 13.58 5.97 -12.16
CA CYS A 208 13.30 6.44 -10.79
C CYS A 208 11.88 7.02 -10.66
N PHE A 209 11.43 7.80 -11.65
CA PHE A 209 10.06 8.34 -11.66
C PHE A 209 9.01 7.25 -11.90
N VAL A 210 9.27 6.28 -12.79
CA VAL A 210 8.39 5.12 -13.01
C VAL A 210 8.27 4.29 -11.73
N ALA A 211 9.38 4.10 -11.00
CA ALA A 211 9.40 3.43 -9.70
C ALA A 211 8.58 4.19 -8.64
N ALA A 212 8.75 5.51 -8.55
CA ALA A 212 7.94 6.34 -7.65
C ALA A 212 6.45 6.27 -8.00
N PHE A 213 6.09 6.29 -9.29
CA PHE A 213 4.71 6.13 -9.77
C PHE A 213 4.13 4.76 -9.41
N SER A 214 4.90 3.69 -9.56
CA SER A 214 4.46 2.35 -9.15
C SER A 214 4.16 2.29 -7.65
N VAL A 215 4.99 2.92 -6.80
CA VAL A 215 4.81 2.94 -5.35
C VAL A 215 3.62 3.81 -4.94
N SER A 216 3.46 4.99 -5.56
CA SER A 216 2.44 5.97 -5.17
C SER A 216 1.01 5.44 -5.31
N SER A 217 0.77 4.51 -6.25
CA SER A 217 -0.53 3.84 -6.44
C SER A 217 -1.06 3.13 -5.18
N TYR A 218 -0.19 2.74 -4.25
CA TYR A 218 -0.58 2.08 -3.00
C TYR A 218 -1.00 3.06 -1.89
N SER A 219 -0.64 4.34 -2.01
CA SER A 219 -0.87 5.35 -0.97
C SER A 219 -2.36 5.64 -0.72
N THR A 220 -3.21 5.36 -1.72
CA THR A 220 -4.68 5.48 -1.67
C THR A 220 -5.33 4.36 -0.86
N THR A 221 -4.59 3.28 -0.54
CA THR A 221 -5.14 2.09 0.12
C THR A 221 -5.09 2.14 1.64
N VAL A 222 -4.28 3.02 2.24
CA VAL A 222 -3.91 3.02 3.68
C VAL A 222 -5.11 2.86 4.62
N HIS A 223 -6.19 3.59 4.35
CA HIS A 223 -7.38 3.62 5.19
C HIS A 223 -8.62 2.97 4.55
N ARG A 224 -8.48 2.45 3.33
CA ARG A 224 -9.61 2.00 2.50
C ARG A 224 -9.80 0.49 2.54
N THR A 225 -10.31 0.03 3.69
CA THR A 225 -10.62 -1.39 3.95
C THR A 225 -11.97 -1.84 3.39
N ALA A 226 -12.78 -0.91 2.88
CA ALA A 226 -14.03 -1.21 2.19
C ALA A 226 -13.76 -1.80 0.79
N LYS A 227 -14.61 -2.74 0.38
CA LYS A 227 -14.50 -3.44 -0.91
C LYS A 227 -15.10 -2.56 -2.03
N PRO A 228 -14.42 -2.30 -3.15
CA PRO A 228 -15.09 -1.69 -4.30
C PRO A 228 -16.17 -2.64 -4.84
N PHE A 229 -17.18 -2.09 -5.54
CA PHE A 229 -18.17 -2.92 -6.22
C PHE A 229 -17.50 -3.79 -7.27
N ASN A 230 -17.92 -5.06 -7.34
CA ASN A 230 -17.46 -5.97 -8.40
C ASN A 230 -18.17 -5.57 -9.70
N PRO A 231 -17.45 -5.13 -10.74
CA PRO A 231 -18.07 -4.69 -11.99
C PRO A 231 -18.83 -5.84 -12.67
N LEU A 232 -19.88 -5.48 -13.41
CA LEU A 232 -20.57 -6.43 -14.29
C LEU A 232 -19.67 -6.80 -15.49
N LEU A 233 -19.88 -7.98 -16.07
CA LEU A 233 -19.19 -8.33 -17.33
C LEU A 233 -19.57 -7.32 -18.43
N GLY A 234 -18.56 -6.71 -19.07
CA GLY A 234 -18.76 -5.66 -20.07
C GLY A 234 -19.08 -4.28 -19.48
N GLU A 235 -19.07 -4.12 -18.14
CA GLU A 235 -19.08 -2.79 -17.54
C GLU A 235 -17.83 -2.02 -17.98
N THR A 236 -18.02 -0.76 -18.35
CA THR A 236 -16.95 0.16 -18.75
C THR A 236 -16.91 1.35 -17.82
N TYR A 237 -15.73 1.92 -17.61
CA TYR A 237 -15.53 3.18 -16.93
C TYR A 237 -14.53 4.02 -17.71
N GLU A 238 -14.87 5.28 -17.96
CA GLU A 238 -14.00 6.25 -18.61
C GLU A 238 -13.67 7.42 -17.68
N LEU A 239 -12.45 7.95 -17.81
CA LEU A 239 -12.03 9.16 -17.13
C LEU A 239 -11.37 10.08 -18.14
N ASP A 240 -12.12 11.05 -18.67
CA ASP A 240 -11.55 12.11 -19.50
C ASP A 240 -11.08 13.29 -18.63
N ARG A 241 -9.76 13.52 -18.65
CA ARG A 241 -9.10 14.67 -18.04
C ARG A 241 -8.11 15.28 -19.03
N LEU A 242 -8.37 15.20 -20.34
CA LEU A 242 -7.45 15.70 -21.37
C LEU A 242 -7.19 17.20 -21.24
N GLU A 243 -8.22 17.97 -20.91
CA GLU A 243 -8.09 19.42 -20.71
C GLU A 243 -7.43 19.76 -19.37
N GLU A 244 -7.81 19.08 -18.28
CA GLU A 244 -7.33 19.35 -16.92
C GLU A 244 -5.90 18.84 -16.68
N PHE A 245 -5.64 17.59 -17.04
CA PHE A 245 -4.41 16.86 -16.69
C PHE A 245 -3.62 16.39 -17.91
N GLY A 246 -4.23 16.33 -19.08
CA GLY A 246 -3.58 15.91 -20.33
C GLY A 246 -3.69 14.41 -20.61
N PHE A 247 -4.50 13.67 -19.87
CA PHE A 247 -4.74 12.25 -20.12
C PHE A 247 -6.23 11.90 -20.15
N ARG A 248 -6.55 10.77 -20.77
CA ARG A 248 -7.83 10.09 -20.61
C ARG A 248 -7.61 8.60 -20.45
N SER A 249 -8.53 7.93 -19.76
CA SER A 249 -8.50 6.49 -19.61
C SER A 249 -9.83 5.82 -19.93
N LEU A 250 -9.75 4.55 -20.31
CA LEU A 250 -10.87 3.64 -20.48
C LEU A 250 -10.53 2.32 -19.80
N CYS A 251 -11.45 1.82 -18.98
CA CYS A 251 -11.34 0.55 -18.29
C CYS A 251 -12.60 -0.29 -18.54
N GLU A 252 -12.43 -1.60 -18.78
CA GLU A 252 -13.53 -2.53 -19.05
C GLU A 252 -13.35 -3.81 -18.24
N GLN A 253 -14.44 -4.32 -17.68
CA GLN A 253 -14.47 -5.66 -17.09
C GLN A 253 -14.60 -6.73 -18.18
N VAL A 254 -13.47 -7.22 -18.66
CA VAL A 254 -13.37 -8.17 -19.79
C VAL A 254 -13.64 -9.64 -19.41
N SER A 255 -13.66 -9.97 -18.12
CA SER A 255 -14.02 -11.31 -17.64
C SER A 255 -14.65 -11.25 -16.26
N HIS A 256 -15.59 -12.16 -15.98
CA HIS A 256 -16.24 -12.29 -14.67
C HIS A 256 -15.73 -13.50 -13.87
N HIS A 257 -15.29 -14.58 -14.54
CA HIS A 257 -14.83 -15.82 -13.91
C HIS A 257 -13.59 -16.38 -14.61
N PRO A 258 -12.36 -16.05 -14.15
CA PRO A 258 -12.07 -15.15 -13.02
C PRO A 258 -12.34 -13.67 -13.35
N PRO A 259 -12.62 -12.80 -12.36
CA PRO A 259 -12.80 -11.37 -12.59
C PRO A 259 -11.51 -10.75 -13.15
N ALA A 260 -11.58 -10.18 -14.34
CA ALA A 260 -10.47 -9.47 -14.95
C ALA A 260 -10.94 -8.16 -15.58
N ALA A 261 -10.08 -7.14 -15.51
CA ALA A 261 -10.28 -5.85 -16.14
C ALA A 261 -9.11 -5.51 -17.07
N ALA A 262 -9.41 -4.82 -18.17
CA ALA A 262 -8.44 -4.18 -19.04
C ALA A 262 -8.52 -2.67 -18.82
N HIS A 263 -7.39 -1.99 -18.76
CA HIS A 263 -7.31 -0.54 -18.56
C HIS A 263 -6.30 0.04 -19.55
N HIS A 264 -6.68 1.09 -20.25
CA HIS A 264 -5.83 1.79 -21.20
C HIS A 264 -5.91 3.30 -20.96
N VAL A 265 -4.75 3.97 -20.98
CA VAL A 265 -4.58 5.39 -20.69
C VAL A 265 -3.75 6.01 -21.80
N TYR A 266 -4.29 7.09 -22.37
CA TYR A 266 -3.59 7.92 -23.35
C TYR A 266 -3.27 9.27 -22.73
N SER A 267 -2.04 9.76 -22.91
CA SER A 267 -1.64 11.11 -22.53
C SER A 267 -1.11 11.92 -23.71
N LYS A 268 -1.59 13.16 -23.84
CA LYS A 268 -1.08 14.15 -24.80
C LYS A 268 0.36 14.60 -24.48
N ARG A 269 0.86 14.23 -23.30
CA ARG A 269 2.22 14.54 -22.83
C ARG A 269 3.25 13.50 -23.26
N GLY A 270 2.90 12.52 -24.10
CA GLY A 270 3.84 11.62 -24.75
C GLY A 270 4.05 10.28 -24.04
N TRP A 271 3.05 9.79 -23.32
CA TRP A 271 3.06 8.46 -22.71
C TRP A 271 1.73 7.72 -22.87
N THR A 272 1.81 6.40 -22.90
CA THR A 272 0.66 5.49 -22.91
C THR A 272 0.86 4.43 -21.85
N LEU A 273 -0.17 4.17 -21.06
CA LEU A 273 -0.17 3.12 -20.04
C LEU A 273 -1.30 2.15 -20.33
N TRP A 274 -1.03 0.86 -20.22
CA TRP A 274 -2.08 -0.15 -20.27
C TRP A 274 -1.79 -1.28 -19.28
N GLN A 275 -2.83 -1.91 -18.78
CA GLN A 275 -2.71 -3.05 -17.87
C GLN A 275 -3.89 -4.00 -18.03
N GLU A 276 -3.61 -5.29 -17.91
CA GLU A 276 -4.59 -6.30 -17.57
C GLU A 276 -4.45 -6.68 -16.11
N ILE A 277 -5.57 -6.82 -15.40
CA ILE A 277 -5.54 -7.18 -13.98
C ILE A 277 -6.63 -8.16 -13.62
N THR A 278 -6.22 -9.24 -12.96
CA THR A 278 -7.08 -10.23 -12.32
C THR A 278 -6.79 -10.21 -10.83
N ILE A 279 -7.82 -10.09 -9.99
CA ILE A 279 -7.64 -10.08 -8.53
C ILE A 279 -7.89 -11.48 -7.97
N ALA A 280 -6.84 -12.11 -7.45
CA ALA A 280 -6.95 -13.31 -6.64
C ALA A 280 -6.98 -12.93 -5.15
N SER A 281 -7.69 -13.71 -4.34
CA SER A 281 -7.83 -13.43 -2.91
C SER A 281 -7.75 -14.72 -2.10
N LYS A 282 -6.99 -14.71 -1.00
CA LYS A 282 -6.82 -15.87 -0.12
C LYS A 282 -6.97 -15.48 1.34
N PHE A 283 -7.96 -16.05 2.01
CA PHE A 283 -8.13 -15.93 3.45
C PHE A 283 -7.21 -16.93 4.19
N ARG A 284 -6.43 -16.44 5.17
CA ARG A 284 -5.51 -17.27 5.98
C ARG A 284 -5.80 -17.16 7.48
N GLY A 285 -7.08 -17.10 7.85
CA GLY A 285 -7.50 -16.97 9.24
C GLY A 285 -7.40 -15.52 9.73
N LYS A 286 -6.24 -15.08 10.22
CA LYS A 286 -6.13 -13.71 10.78
C LYS A 286 -6.14 -12.60 9.72
N TYR A 287 -5.76 -12.92 8.49
CA TYR A 287 -5.57 -11.95 7.42
C TYR A 287 -6.11 -12.44 6.07
N LEU A 288 -6.44 -11.50 5.21
CA LEU A 288 -6.86 -11.68 3.83
C LEU A 288 -5.77 -11.15 2.91
N SER A 289 -5.18 -12.01 2.08
CA SER A 289 -4.22 -11.61 1.05
C SER A 289 -4.95 -11.34 -0.27
N ILE A 290 -4.72 -10.18 -0.86
CA ILE A 290 -5.23 -9.73 -2.16
C ILE A 290 -4.03 -9.67 -3.10
N MET A 291 -4.07 -10.50 -4.14
CA MET A 291 -2.96 -10.73 -5.07
C MET A 291 -3.41 -10.25 -6.45
N PRO A 292 -3.02 -9.03 -6.85
CA PRO A 292 -3.21 -8.57 -8.23
C PRO A 292 -2.29 -9.36 -9.16
N LEU A 293 -2.89 -9.95 -10.21
CA LEU A 293 -2.20 -10.72 -11.25
C LEU A 293 -2.34 -9.97 -12.58
N GLY A 294 -1.26 -9.92 -13.35
CA GLY A 294 -1.21 -9.20 -14.62
C GLY A 294 -0.09 -8.17 -14.63
N ALA A 295 0.29 -7.72 -15.82
CA ALA A 295 1.35 -6.76 -16.05
C ALA A 295 0.79 -5.35 -16.27
N ILE A 296 1.56 -4.37 -15.83
CA ILE A 296 1.38 -2.97 -16.19
C ILE A 296 2.46 -2.63 -17.20
N HIS A 297 2.05 -1.99 -18.28
CA HIS A 297 2.90 -1.54 -19.37
C HIS A 297 2.84 -0.03 -19.46
N LEU A 298 3.99 0.60 -19.66
CA LEU A 298 4.12 2.03 -19.86
C LEU A 298 5.09 2.29 -21.00
N GLU A 299 4.67 3.05 -22.00
CA GLU A 299 5.49 3.44 -23.14
C GLU A 299 5.64 4.96 -23.18
N PHE A 300 6.87 5.43 -23.33
CA PHE A 300 7.17 6.83 -23.61
C PHE A 300 7.45 7.02 -25.10
N HIS A 301 6.68 7.85 -25.78
CA HIS A 301 6.66 7.90 -27.26
C HIS A 301 7.95 8.45 -27.85
N SER A 302 8.54 9.48 -27.23
CA SER A 302 9.75 10.13 -27.74
C SER A 302 10.99 9.23 -27.63
N SER A 303 11.16 8.58 -26.48
CA SER A 303 12.29 7.69 -26.24
C SER A 303 12.04 6.28 -26.76
N GLY A 304 10.79 5.87 -26.98
CA GLY A 304 10.41 4.49 -27.26
C GLY A 304 10.72 3.51 -26.12
N ASN A 305 11.00 4.01 -24.91
CA ASN A 305 11.23 3.17 -23.75
C ASN A 305 9.92 2.53 -23.31
N HIS A 306 9.96 1.21 -23.06
CA HIS A 306 8.81 0.42 -22.66
C HIS A 306 9.08 -0.25 -21.32
N TYR A 307 8.38 0.19 -20.28
CA TYR A 307 8.52 -0.31 -18.92
C TYR A 307 7.41 -1.30 -18.61
N VAL A 308 7.78 -2.42 -17.99
CA VAL A 308 6.84 -3.47 -17.57
C VAL A 308 7.09 -3.86 -16.12
N TRP A 309 6.03 -3.92 -15.32
CA TRP A 309 6.09 -4.36 -13.92
C TRP A 309 4.79 -5.03 -13.48
N ARG A 310 4.79 -5.57 -12.25
CA ARG A 310 3.63 -6.20 -11.61
C ARG A 310 3.43 -5.63 -10.21
N LYS A 311 2.19 -5.62 -9.74
CA LYS A 311 1.82 -5.17 -8.40
C LYS A 311 2.20 -6.22 -7.34
N VAL A 312 2.54 -5.75 -6.13
CA VAL A 312 2.72 -6.59 -4.93
C VAL A 312 1.40 -6.99 -4.29
N THR A 313 1.48 -7.88 -3.29
CA THR A 313 0.33 -8.36 -2.53
C THR A 313 -0.09 -7.34 -1.46
N SER A 314 -1.38 -7.03 -1.41
CA SER A 314 -2.00 -6.30 -0.30
C SER A 314 -2.52 -7.28 0.74
N THR A 315 -2.24 -7.03 2.02
CA THR A 315 -2.75 -7.86 3.12
C THR A 315 -3.66 -7.03 4.02
N VAL A 316 -4.91 -7.46 4.16
CA VAL A 316 -5.85 -6.90 5.13
C VAL A 316 -5.75 -7.72 6.42
N HIS A 317 -5.25 -7.09 7.47
CA HIS A 317 -5.04 -7.71 8.77
C HIS A 317 -6.28 -7.57 9.66
N ASN A 318 -6.31 -8.38 10.74
CA ASN A 318 -7.32 -8.33 11.80
C ASN A 318 -8.75 -8.62 11.31
N ILE A 319 -8.88 -9.50 10.30
CA ILE A 319 -10.19 -9.89 9.73
C ILE A 319 -11.15 -10.47 10.78
N ILE A 320 -10.59 -11.14 11.80
CA ILE A 320 -11.36 -11.80 12.85
C ILE A 320 -11.59 -10.85 14.05
N VAL A 321 -10.50 -10.29 14.60
CA VAL A 321 -10.52 -9.46 15.81
C VAL A 321 -9.54 -8.30 15.65
N GLY A 322 -9.98 -7.10 16.06
CA GLY A 322 -9.20 -5.88 16.04
C GLY A 322 -9.59 -4.93 14.90
N LYS A 323 -9.01 -3.74 14.90
CA LYS A 323 -9.17 -2.77 13.81
C LYS A 323 -8.50 -3.31 12.54
N LEU A 324 -9.25 -3.32 11.43
CA LEU A 324 -8.72 -3.65 10.12
C LEU A 324 -7.65 -2.65 9.70
N TRP A 325 -6.56 -3.14 9.14
CA TRP A 325 -5.52 -2.32 8.53
C TRP A 325 -4.88 -3.05 7.35
N ILE A 326 -4.30 -2.27 6.43
CA ILE A 326 -3.72 -2.76 5.19
C ILE A 326 -2.20 -2.64 5.27
N ASP A 327 -1.52 -3.70 4.81
CA ASP A 327 -0.10 -3.71 4.51
C ASP A 327 0.16 -4.05 3.05
N GLN A 328 1.30 -3.59 2.53
CA GLN A 328 1.78 -3.92 1.20
C GLN A 328 3.13 -4.62 1.33
N SER A 329 3.27 -5.80 0.73
CA SER A 329 4.49 -6.60 0.89
C SER A 329 4.81 -7.41 -0.36
N GLY A 330 6.10 -7.58 -0.61
CA GLY A 330 6.63 -8.29 -1.78
C GLY A 330 7.69 -7.46 -2.50
N GLU A 331 7.99 -7.87 -3.72
CA GLU A 331 9.01 -7.23 -4.56
C GLU A 331 8.38 -6.84 -5.90
N ILE A 332 8.77 -5.68 -6.43
CA ILE A 332 8.47 -5.25 -7.79
C ILE A 332 9.78 -5.22 -8.56
N GLU A 333 9.84 -5.93 -9.69
CA GLU A 333 10.85 -5.70 -10.70
C GLU A 333 10.21 -4.89 -11.83
N ILE A 334 10.73 -3.68 -12.06
CA ILE A 334 10.39 -2.84 -13.20
C ILE A 334 11.49 -3.02 -14.24
N VAL A 335 11.12 -3.44 -15.45
CA VAL A 335 12.08 -3.70 -16.53
C VAL A 335 11.79 -2.76 -17.68
N ASN A 336 12.81 -2.02 -18.14
CA ASN A 336 12.75 -1.34 -19.42
C ASN A 336 13.12 -2.35 -20.52
N HIS A 337 12.16 -2.72 -21.38
CA HIS A 337 12.35 -3.68 -22.45
C HIS A 337 13.24 -3.18 -23.59
N LYS A 338 13.41 -1.86 -23.74
CA LYS A 338 14.29 -1.24 -24.72
C LYS A 338 15.74 -1.18 -24.22
N SER A 339 15.99 -0.45 -23.14
CA SER A 339 17.35 -0.24 -22.61
C SER A 339 17.88 -1.39 -21.77
N LYS A 340 16.99 -2.28 -21.28
CA LYS A 340 17.29 -3.37 -20.32
C LYS A 340 17.65 -2.92 -18.91
N ASP A 341 17.48 -1.63 -18.61
CA ASP A 341 17.57 -1.13 -17.24
C ASP A 341 16.50 -1.77 -16.36
N LYS A 342 16.80 -1.88 -15.06
CA LYS A 342 15.93 -2.51 -14.08
C LYS A 342 15.80 -1.65 -12.82
N CYS A 343 14.64 -1.71 -12.18
CA CYS A 343 14.47 -1.29 -10.80
C CYS A 343 13.93 -2.45 -9.99
N GLN A 344 14.60 -2.78 -8.88
CA GLN A 344 14.11 -3.76 -7.91
C GLN A 344 13.65 -3.01 -6.66
N LEU A 345 12.34 -2.99 -6.42
CA LEU A 345 11.72 -2.42 -5.22
C LEU A 345 11.32 -3.54 -4.27
N LYS A 346 11.54 -3.31 -2.98
CA LYS A 346 11.18 -4.22 -1.90
C LYS A 346 10.26 -3.51 -0.92
N PHE A 347 9.05 -4.05 -0.78
CA PHE A 347 8.05 -3.63 0.20
C PHE A 347 8.24 -4.49 1.44
N THR A 348 8.75 -3.88 2.50
CA THR A 348 9.07 -4.58 3.75
C THR A 348 7.77 -4.87 4.49
N PRO A 349 7.41 -6.15 4.72
CA PRO A 349 6.21 -6.49 5.46
C PRO A 349 6.32 -5.98 6.90
N TYR A 350 5.21 -5.54 7.47
CA TYR A 350 5.14 -5.19 8.88
C TYR A 350 5.54 -6.38 9.75
N SER A 351 6.39 -6.13 10.74
CA SER A 351 6.81 -7.11 11.74
C SER A 351 6.90 -6.44 13.10
N TYR A 352 6.22 -7.02 14.10
CA TYR A 352 6.26 -6.55 15.48
C TYR A 352 7.67 -6.60 16.09
N PHE A 353 8.53 -7.48 15.58
CA PHE A 353 9.90 -7.66 16.06
C PHE A 353 10.93 -6.82 15.31
N SER A 354 10.53 -6.13 14.23
CA SER A 354 11.44 -5.27 13.48
C SER A 354 11.47 -3.87 14.09
N ARG A 355 12.67 -3.28 14.09
CA ARG A 355 12.88 -1.85 14.36
C ARG A 355 12.80 -0.99 13.10
N ASP A 356 12.56 -1.60 11.94
CA ASP A 356 12.38 -0.86 10.69
C ASP A 356 11.14 0.03 10.74
N VAL A 357 11.22 1.15 10.01
CA VAL A 357 10.08 2.01 9.74
C VAL A 357 8.96 1.16 9.11
N PRO A 358 7.73 1.21 9.63
CA PRO A 358 6.59 0.54 9.01
C PRO A 358 6.41 0.99 7.56
N ARG A 359 5.89 0.12 6.69
CA ARG A 359 5.56 0.45 5.29
C ARG A 359 6.75 0.87 4.43
N LYS A 360 7.97 0.58 4.90
CA LYS A 360 9.22 0.88 4.23
C LYS A 360 9.31 0.22 2.85
N VAL A 361 9.69 1.04 1.89
CA VAL A 361 10.05 0.63 0.53
C VAL A 361 11.49 1.03 0.27
N THR A 362 12.29 0.09 -0.21
CA THR A 362 13.66 0.33 -0.68
C THR A 362 13.83 -0.20 -2.07
N GLY A 363 14.72 0.36 -2.87
CA GLY A 363 15.06 -0.25 -4.14
C GLY A 363 16.36 0.24 -4.73
N VAL A 364 16.74 -0.40 -5.84
CA VAL A 364 17.95 -0.08 -6.60
C VAL A 364 17.58 -0.01 -8.07
N VAL A 365 18.02 1.06 -8.74
CA VAL A 365 17.97 1.20 -10.19
C VAL A 365 19.33 0.85 -10.76
N SER A 366 19.37 -0.12 -11.68
CA SER A 366 20.57 -0.56 -12.38
C SER A 366 20.39 -0.49 -13.88
N ASP A 367 21.50 -0.30 -14.59
CA ASP A 367 21.52 -0.37 -16.05
C ASP A 367 21.53 -1.82 -16.56
N ALA A 368 21.56 -1.97 -17.89
CA ALA A 368 21.65 -3.26 -18.58
C ALA A 368 22.84 -4.14 -18.14
N ASP A 369 23.96 -3.52 -17.74
CA ASP A 369 25.17 -4.21 -17.27
C ASP A 369 25.08 -4.58 -15.78
N GLY A 370 23.98 -4.22 -15.12
CA GLY A 370 23.74 -4.41 -13.70
C GLY A 370 24.42 -3.37 -12.83
N LYS A 371 25.07 -2.34 -13.38
CA LYS A 371 25.67 -1.27 -12.57
C LYS A 371 24.55 -0.45 -11.93
N ALA A 372 24.59 -0.34 -10.61
CA ALA A 372 23.63 0.46 -9.85
C ALA A 372 23.91 1.96 -10.03
N HIS A 373 22.86 2.73 -10.33
CA HIS A 373 22.92 4.19 -10.52
C HIS A 373 22.17 4.96 -9.44
N TYR A 374 21.06 4.41 -8.93
CA TYR A 374 20.26 5.07 -7.90
C TYR A 374 19.82 4.09 -6.82
N VAL A 375 19.75 4.60 -5.59
CA VAL A 375 19.03 3.97 -4.49
C VAL A 375 17.69 4.68 -4.31
N MET A 376 16.62 3.91 -4.19
CA MET A 376 15.26 4.38 -3.88
C MET A 376 14.97 4.09 -2.41
N SER A 377 14.36 5.03 -1.69
CA SER A 377 13.93 4.83 -0.30
C SER A 377 12.70 5.65 0.05
N GLY A 378 11.83 5.11 0.91
CA GLY A 378 10.67 5.82 1.40
C GLY A 378 9.68 4.90 2.09
N THR A 379 8.43 5.33 2.16
CA THR A 379 7.30 4.51 2.60
C THR A 379 6.16 4.64 1.60
N TRP A 380 5.45 3.55 1.33
CA TRP A 380 4.39 3.55 0.29
C TRP A 380 3.18 4.40 0.66
N ASP A 381 3.09 4.88 1.90
CA ASP A 381 2.00 5.71 2.42
C ASP A 381 2.35 7.19 2.59
N GLU A 382 3.60 7.61 2.39
CA GLU A 382 4.00 9.00 2.66
C GLU A 382 4.85 9.63 1.56
N LYS A 383 6.00 9.04 1.21
CA LYS A 383 6.93 9.63 0.24
C LYS A 383 7.91 8.60 -0.34
N MET A 384 8.48 8.94 -1.51
CA MET A 384 9.60 8.23 -2.13
C MET A 384 10.68 9.22 -2.55
N GLU A 385 11.92 8.85 -2.26
CA GLU A 385 13.14 9.58 -2.57
C GLU A 385 14.07 8.72 -3.43
N CYS A 386 14.92 9.38 -4.23
CA CYS A 386 16.04 8.73 -4.90
C CYS A 386 17.36 9.42 -4.56
N SER A 387 18.42 8.63 -4.43
CA SER A 387 19.77 9.09 -4.18
C SER A 387 20.70 8.54 -5.24
N LYS A 388 21.40 9.42 -5.96
CA LYS A 388 22.35 9.02 -7.01
C LYS A 388 23.58 8.37 -6.39
N ILE A 389 23.99 7.22 -6.89
CA ILE A 389 25.15 6.48 -6.41
C ILE A 389 26.42 7.09 -7.00
N VAL A 390 27.39 7.38 -6.14
CA VAL A 390 28.72 7.88 -6.52
C VAL A 390 29.73 6.74 -6.52
N GLN A 391 29.68 5.88 -5.50
CA GLN A 391 30.57 4.73 -5.35
C GLN A 391 29.81 3.54 -4.73
N SER A 392 30.21 2.33 -5.10
CA SER A 392 29.71 1.09 -4.51
C SER A 392 30.87 0.33 -3.86
N SER A 393 30.73 -0.01 -2.59
CA SER A 393 31.67 -0.89 -1.87
C SER A 393 30.97 -2.18 -1.45
N HIS A 394 31.71 -3.29 -1.51
CA HIS A 394 31.23 -4.56 -0.96
C HIS A 394 31.54 -4.57 0.54
N GLY A 395 30.48 -4.57 1.37
CA GLY A 395 30.63 -4.68 2.82
C GLY A 395 31.16 -6.05 3.24
N SER A 396 31.71 -6.13 4.44
CA SER A 396 32.14 -7.39 5.05
C SER A 396 30.97 -8.38 5.20
N THR A 397 31.26 -9.67 5.09
CA THR A 397 30.29 -10.76 5.22
C THR A 397 29.58 -10.67 6.57
N SER A 398 28.27 -10.47 6.55
CA SER A 398 27.45 -10.56 7.76
C SER A 398 27.43 -12.00 8.29
N MET A 399 27.22 -12.20 9.60
CA MET A 399 27.14 -13.52 10.25
C MET A 399 26.08 -14.46 9.64
N GLU A 400 25.21 -13.95 8.76
CA GLU A 400 24.17 -14.70 8.03
C GLU A 400 24.56 -15.06 6.58
N GLY A 401 25.82 -14.88 6.17
CA GLY A 401 26.32 -15.31 4.86
C GLY A 401 25.83 -14.48 3.65
N LYS A 402 25.02 -13.43 3.87
CA LYS A 402 24.62 -12.47 2.82
C LYS A 402 25.62 -11.32 2.75
N GLN A 403 26.22 -11.11 1.57
CA GLN A 403 27.03 -9.92 1.29
C GLN A 403 26.10 -8.69 1.26
N LYS A 404 26.37 -7.69 2.09
CA LYS A 404 25.67 -6.40 2.05
C LYS A 404 26.47 -5.45 1.17
N THR A 405 25.88 -5.00 0.06
CA THR A 405 26.44 -3.91 -0.73
C THR A 405 26.14 -2.59 -0.04
N VAL A 406 27.16 -1.75 0.14
CA VAL A 406 27.01 -0.41 0.70
C VAL A 406 27.21 0.60 -0.44
N TYR A 407 26.22 1.46 -0.64
CA TYR A 407 26.28 2.52 -1.65
C TYR A 407 26.58 3.85 -0.97
N GLN A 408 27.59 4.56 -1.48
CA GLN A 408 27.78 5.97 -1.16
C GLN A 408 26.99 6.80 -2.16
N THR A 409 26.07 7.61 -1.65
CA THR A 409 25.12 8.37 -2.46
C THR A 409 25.26 9.87 -2.24
N LEU A 410 24.77 10.65 -3.22
CA LEU A 410 24.47 12.06 -3.02
C LEU A 410 23.24 12.24 -2.10
N SER A 411 22.96 13.49 -1.72
CA SER A 411 21.78 13.84 -0.93
C SER A 411 20.50 13.34 -1.61
N PRO A 412 19.54 12.78 -0.84
CA PRO A 412 18.27 12.30 -1.39
C PRO A 412 17.46 13.43 -2.04
N LYS A 413 16.86 13.13 -3.20
CA LYS A 413 15.88 13.97 -3.87
C LYS A 413 14.49 13.34 -3.74
N VAL A 414 13.53 14.10 -3.23
CA VAL A 414 12.12 13.67 -3.17
C VAL A 414 11.55 13.60 -4.58
N LEU A 415 11.04 12.44 -4.95
CA LEU A 415 10.36 12.23 -6.23
C LEU A 415 8.85 12.33 -6.07
N TRP A 416 8.32 11.76 -4.98
CA TRP A 416 6.90 11.69 -4.70
C TRP A 416 6.64 11.94 -3.22
N LYS A 417 5.53 12.63 -2.94
CA LYS A 417 4.95 12.81 -1.62
C LYS A 417 3.43 12.67 -1.75
N LYS A 418 2.81 11.95 -0.82
CA LYS A 418 1.37 11.73 -0.77
C LYS A 418 0.63 13.06 -0.63
N TYR A 419 -0.45 13.23 -1.38
CA TYR A 419 -1.34 14.37 -1.21
C TYR A 419 -2.08 14.30 0.13
N PRO A 420 -2.30 15.44 0.82
CA PRO A 420 -3.12 15.45 2.01
C PRO A 420 -4.53 14.96 1.66
N LEU A 421 -5.16 14.23 2.58
CA LEU A 421 -6.56 13.87 2.41
C LEU A 421 -7.45 15.11 2.64
N PRO A 422 -8.61 15.18 1.97
CA PRO A 422 -9.60 16.22 2.21
C PRO A 422 -10.08 16.25 3.66
N GLU A 423 -10.56 17.42 4.11
CA GLU A 423 -11.18 17.54 5.43
C GLU A 423 -12.40 16.61 5.58
N ASN A 424 -12.45 15.89 6.71
CA ASN A 424 -13.46 14.88 7.02
C ASN A 424 -13.43 13.65 6.09
N ALA A 425 -12.29 13.33 5.48
CA ALA A 425 -12.14 12.16 4.62
C ALA A 425 -12.60 10.85 5.30
N GLU A 426 -12.46 10.71 6.62
CA GLU A 426 -12.94 9.57 7.40
C GLU A 426 -14.46 9.32 7.27
N ASN A 427 -15.24 10.38 7.04
CA ASN A 427 -16.67 10.29 6.77
C ASN A 427 -16.94 9.98 5.28
N MET A 428 -15.98 10.26 4.40
CA MET A 428 -16.08 10.05 2.95
C MET A 428 -15.20 8.88 2.49
N TYR A 429 -15.23 7.78 3.24
CA TYR A 429 -14.51 6.54 2.90
C TYR A 429 -12.99 6.70 2.72
N PHE A 430 -12.38 7.75 3.28
CA PHE A 430 -10.98 8.14 3.08
C PHE A 430 -10.60 8.33 1.60
N PHE A 431 -11.53 8.83 0.79
CA PHE A 431 -11.27 9.15 -0.61
C PHE A 431 -10.29 10.31 -0.75
N SER A 432 -9.36 10.18 -1.70
CA SER A 432 -8.52 11.29 -2.17
C SER A 432 -9.35 12.28 -2.99
N ASP A 433 -8.77 13.43 -3.32
CA ASP A 433 -9.42 14.40 -4.21
C ASP A 433 -9.80 13.77 -5.56
N LEU A 434 -8.91 12.96 -6.15
CA LEU A 434 -9.25 12.25 -7.39
C LEU A 434 -10.42 11.29 -7.18
N ALA A 435 -10.36 10.43 -6.16
CA ALA A 435 -11.38 9.44 -5.86
C ALA A 435 -12.76 10.06 -5.63
N LEU A 436 -12.81 11.24 -4.99
CA LEU A 436 -14.04 12.01 -4.84
C LEU A 436 -14.66 12.33 -6.20
N THR A 437 -13.91 12.59 -7.25
CA THR A 437 -14.46 12.95 -8.58
C THR A 437 -14.85 11.76 -9.47
N LEU A 438 -14.40 10.53 -9.16
CA LEU A 438 -14.53 9.39 -10.09
C LEU A 438 -15.96 8.94 -10.36
N ASN A 439 -16.88 9.22 -9.46
CA ASN A 439 -18.29 8.85 -9.59
C ASN A 439 -19.19 10.10 -9.55
N GLU A 440 -18.66 11.23 -10.02
CA GLU A 440 -19.40 12.48 -10.20
C GLU A 440 -20.19 12.41 -11.50
N PRO A 441 -21.53 12.57 -11.47
CA PRO A 441 -22.31 12.64 -12.70
C PRO A 441 -21.86 13.82 -13.56
N GLU A 442 -21.52 13.58 -14.81
CA GLU A 442 -21.15 14.62 -15.77
C GLU A 442 -22.22 14.77 -16.85
N GLU A 443 -22.59 16.01 -17.20
CA GLU A 443 -23.56 16.24 -18.27
C GLU A 443 -23.06 15.62 -19.58
N ARG A 444 -23.93 14.88 -20.27
CA ARG A 444 -23.66 14.21 -21.57
C ARG A 444 -22.67 13.04 -21.51
N VAL A 445 -22.28 12.61 -20.31
CA VAL A 445 -21.56 11.36 -20.08
C VAL A 445 -22.57 10.32 -19.59
N ALA A 446 -22.47 9.08 -20.08
CA ALA A 446 -23.34 8.01 -19.62
C ALA A 446 -23.06 7.71 -18.13
N PRO A 447 -24.10 7.41 -17.32
CA PRO A 447 -23.96 7.20 -15.88
C PRO A 447 -23.16 5.94 -15.51
#